data_AF-A0A7S2K107-F1
#
_entry.id   AF-A0A7S2K107-F1
#
_cell.length_a   1.000
_cell.length_b   1.000
_cell.length_c   1.000
_cell.angle_alpha   90.00
_cell.angle_beta   90.00
_cell.angle_gamma   90.00
#
_symmetry.space_group_name_H-M   'P 1'
#
loop_
_entity.id
_entity.type
_entity.pdbx_description
1 polymer ?
#
loop_
_entity_poly.entity_id
_entity_poly.type
_entity_poly.pdbx_seq_one_letter_code
_entity_poly.pdbx_strand_id
1 'polypeptide(L)'
;ILDELRMLRSVRHPCVTQFLGITALSASNEIALVLESTHALSLFSYLTSPSKVANVPGPDASERAWVLRQICWVVVHLHTHDPPIVHGSLKDSAIAVECCEPYPKVKLLEFGFAQMRTNSQACTRGGNHWRYRAPELWQAGPRPAPMPAIDIFALGGLMFLLASDKKPFSGIAHDDVFFSVRKGRP
;
A
#
# COMPACT_ATOMS: atom_id res chain seq x y z
N ILE A 1 14.75 -5.81 6.32
CA ILE A 1 15.14 -6.86 5.36
C ILE A 1 14.74 -8.26 5.82
N LEU A 2 15.23 -8.81 6.94
CA LEU A 2 14.86 -10.18 7.35
C LEU A 2 13.36 -10.35 7.62
N ASP A 3 12.70 -9.39 8.27
CA ASP A 3 11.25 -9.47 8.49
C ASP A 3 10.47 -9.32 7.19
N GLU A 4 10.83 -8.35 6.34
CA GLU A 4 10.27 -8.21 4.99
C GLU A 4 10.41 -9.49 4.14
N LEU A 5 11.57 -10.17 4.19
CA LEU A 5 11.79 -11.45 3.55
C LEU A 5 10.88 -12.56 4.08
N ARG A 6 10.64 -12.59 5.40
CA ARG A 6 9.68 -13.54 6.00
C ARG A 6 8.27 -13.25 5.49
N MET A 7 7.87 -11.98 5.42
CA MET A 7 6.57 -11.57 4.91
C MET A 7 6.39 -11.97 3.45
N LEU A 8 7.33 -11.59 2.59
CA LEU A 8 7.34 -11.89 1.15
C LEU A 8 7.31 -13.40 0.85
N ARG A 9 7.87 -14.24 1.74
CA ARG A 9 7.81 -15.70 1.62
C ARG A 9 6.48 -16.29 2.09
N SER A 10 5.84 -15.66 3.08
CA SER A 10 4.59 -16.15 3.69
C SER A 10 3.33 -15.78 2.90
N VAL A 11 3.35 -14.66 2.19
CA VAL A 11 2.18 -14.13 1.46
C VAL A 11 2.18 -14.62 0.02
N ARG A 12 1.10 -15.29 -0.40
CA ARG A 12 0.88 -15.68 -1.80
C ARG A 12 -0.52 -15.27 -2.22
N HIS A 13 -0.61 -14.25 -3.07
CA HIS A 13 -1.87 -13.71 -3.55
C HIS A 13 -1.68 -13.16 -4.97
N PRO A 14 -2.65 -13.33 -5.90
CA PRO A 14 -2.51 -12.87 -7.28
C PRO A 14 -2.24 -11.36 -7.42
N CYS A 15 -2.78 -10.56 -6.49
CA CYS A 15 -2.59 -9.11 -6.44
C CYS A 15 -1.40 -8.66 -5.56
N VAL A 16 -0.51 -9.57 -5.18
CA VAL A 16 0.75 -9.24 -4.47
C VAL A 16 1.91 -9.62 -5.38
N THR A 17 2.92 -8.75 -5.47
CA THR A 17 4.13 -9.03 -6.25
C THR A 17 4.83 -10.27 -5.71
N GLN A 18 5.08 -11.24 -6.59
CA GLN A 18 5.69 -12.49 -6.17
C GLN A 18 7.18 -12.30 -5.87
N PHE A 19 7.61 -12.78 -4.71
CA PHE A 19 9.02 -12.91 -4.38
C PHE A 19 9.60 -14.19 -4.98
N LEU A 20 10.65 -14.05 -5.79
CA LEU A 20 11.27 -15.13 -6.54
C LEU A 20 12.55 -15.64 -5.87
N GLY A 21 13.27 -14.79 -5.16
CA GLY A 21 14.47 -15.20 -4.44
C GLY A 21 15.39 -14.05 -4.07
N ILE A 22 16.62 -14.40 -3.71
CA ILE A 22 17.66 -13.47 -3.31
C ILE A 22 18.87 -13.73 -4.20
N THR A 23 19.55 -12.68 -4.62
CA THR A 23 20.84 -12.79 -5.31
C THR A 23 21.88 -11.89 -4.65
N ALA A 24 23.15 -12.26 -4.77
CA ALA A 24 24.27 -11.44 -4.33
C ALA A 24 24.84 -10.67 -5.52
N LEU A 25 25.01 -9.37 -5.38
CA LEU A 25 25.68 -8.53 -6.37
C LEU A 25 27.18 -8.62 -6.13
N SER A 26 27.86 -9.47 -6.93
CA SER A 26 29.27 -9.82 -6.74
C SER A 26 30.23 -8.62 -6.70
N ALA A 27 29.86 -7.49 -7.31
CA ALA A 27 30.68 -6.29 -7.34
C ALA A 27 30.60 -5.43 -6.07
N SER A 28 29.48 -5.47 -5.34
CA SER A 28 29.21 -4.58 -4.19
C SER A 28 29.04 -5.31 -2.86
N ASN A 29 29.04 -6.65 -2.86
CA ASN A 29 28.71 -7.47 -1.68
C ASN A 29 27.32 -7.15 -1.11
N GLU A 30 26.42 -6.65 -1.96
CA GLU A 30 25.05 -6.31 -1.62
C GLU A 30 24.11 -7.48 -1.91
N ILE A 31 23.04 -7.55 -1.12
CA ILE A 31 21.97 -8.52 -1.30
C ILE A 31 20.82 -7.84 -2.04
N ALA A 32 20.39 -8.42 -3.16
CA ALA A 32 19.25 -7.94 -3.93
C ALA A 32 18.06 -8.91 -3.84
N LEU A 33 16.86 -8.35 -3.71
CA LEU A 33 15.61 -9.10 -3.80
C LEU A 33 15.23 -9.29 -5.26
N VAL A 34 14.95 -10.53 -5.65
CA VAL A 34 14.42 -10.86 -6.97
C VAL A 34 12.91 -10.97 -6.86
N LEU A 35 12.19 -10.09 -7.54
CA LEU A 35 10.74 -9.98 -7.55
C LEU A 35 10.19 -10.23 -8.96
N GLU A 36 8.92 -10.60 -9.05
CA GLU A 36 8.15 -10.57 -10.28
C GLU A 36 8.26 -9.18 -10.92
N SER A 37 8.63 -9.14 -12.20
CA SER A 37 8.65 -7.90 -12.98
C SER A 37 7.24 -7.57 -13.44
N THR A 38 6.88 -6.29 -13.41
CA THR A 38 5.62 -5.79 -13.94
C THR A 38 5.84 -4.51 -14.73
N HIS A 39 5.07 -4.35 -15.81
CA HIS A 39 4.99 -3.11 -16.58
C HIS A 39 3.89 -2.16 -16.05
N ALA A 40 3.38 -2.44 -14.85
CA ALA A 40 2.33 -1.68 -14.20
C ALA A 40 2.78 -0.26 -13.84
N LEU A 41 1.83 0.68 -13.89
CA LEU A 41 2.01 2.05 -13.44
C LEU A 41 1.72 2.14 -11.94
N SER A 42 2.29 3.13 -11.23
CA SER A 42 1.82 3.44 -9.89
C SER A 42 0.33 3.80 -9.90
N LEU A 43 -0.40 3.57 -8.80
CA LEU A 43 -1.84 3.87 -8.73
C LEU A 43 -2.14 5.32 -9.11
N PHE A 44 -1.32 6.26 -8.64
CA PHE A 44 -1.49 7.67 -8.97
C PHE A 44 -1.26 7.92 -10.47
N SER A 45 -0.20 7.34 -11.04
CA SER A 45 0.09 7.44 -12.47
C SER A 45 -1.02 6.85 -13.33
N TYR A 46 -1.60 5.71 -12.92
CA TYR A 46 -2.75 5.08 -13.58
C TYR A 46 -3.97 6.01 -13.62
N LEU A 47 -4.31 6.66 -12.50
CA LEU A 47 -5.41 7.63 -12.44
C LEU A 47 -5.19 8.86 -13.33
N THR A 48 -3.94 9.32 -13.45
CA THR A 48 -3.58 10.49 -14.27
C THR A 48 -3.32 10.16 -15.74
N SER A 49 -3.32 8.88 -16.12
CA SER A 49 -3.04 8.46 -17.50
C SER A 49 -4.23 8.77 -18.41
N PRO A 50 -3.99 9.06 -19.71
CA PRO A 50 -5.09 9.27 -20.66
C PRO A 50 -6.01 8.04 -20.71
N SER A 51 -7.33 8.24 -20.73
CA SER A 51 -8.26 7.12 -20.83
C SER A 51 -8.15 6.41 -22.18
N LYS A 52 -8.53 5.13 -22.21
CA LYS A 52 -8.76 4.40 -23.47
C LYS A 52 -9.94 4.97 -24.25
N VAL A 53 -10.85 5.68 -23.58
CA VAL A 53 -11.96 6.41 -24.20
C VAL A 53 -11.49 7.80 -24.60
N ALA A 54 -11.67 8.14 -25.87
CA ALA A 54 -11.32 9.47 -26.38
C ALA A 54 -12.00 10.57 -25.54
N ASN A 55 -11.21 11.57 -25.14
CA ASN A 55 -11.64 12.75 -24.36
C ASN A 55 -12.12 12.49 -22.93
N VAL A 56 -11.88 11.30 -22.36
CA VAL A 56 -12.08 11.06 -20.91
C VAL A 56 -10.71 11.11 -20.21
N PRO A 57 -10.54 11.89 -19.13
CA PRO A 57 -9.34 11.81 -18.29
C PRO A 57 -9.43 10.55 -17.41
N GLY A 58 -8.45 9.64 -17.52
CA GLY A 58 -8.29 8.54 -16.59
C GLY A 58 -9.28 7.37 -16.73
N PRO A 59 -9.18 6.39 -15.82
CA PRO A 59 -10.03 5.21 -15.80
C PRO A 59 -11.47 5.56 -15.38
N ASP A 60 -12.43 4.77 -15.86
CA ASP A 60 -13.84 4.97 -15.51
C ASP A 60 -14.18 4.49 -14.08
N ALA A 61 -15.41 4.76 -13.63
CA ALA A 61 -15.86 4.39 -12.29
C ALA A 61 -15.83 2.86 -12.05
N SER A 62 -16.08 2.05 -13.08
CA SER A 62 -16.09 0.59 -12.98
C SER A 62 -14.67 0.05 -12.82
N GLU A 63 -13.72 0.58 -13.59
CA GLU A 63 -12.29 0.26 -13.47
C GLU A 63 -11.74 0.67 -12.09
N ARG A 64 -12.07 1.87 -11.61
CA ARG A 64 -11.69 2.35 -10.27
C ARG A 64 -12.25 1.45 -9.16
N ALA A 65 -13.52 1.07 -9.26
CA ALA A 65 -14.15 0.15 -8.31
C ALA A 65 -13.51 -1.25 -8.36
N TRP A 66 -13.14 -1.72 -9.55
CA TRP A 66 -12.43 -2.98 -9.73
C TRP A 66 -11.03 -2.97 -9.11
N VAL A 67 -10.28 -1.88 -9.28
CA VAL A 67 -8.98 -1.67 -8.60
C VAL A 67 -9.16 -1.66 -7.09
N LEU A 68 -10.12 -0.91 -6.54
CA LEU A 68 -10.40 -0.89 -5.10
C LEU A 68 -10.72 -2.28 -4.57
N ARG A 69 -11.55 -3.05 -5.28
CA ARG A 69 -11.93 -4.40 -4.90
C ARG A 69 -10.72 -5.33 -4.79
N GLN A 70 -9.79 -5.25 -5.74
CA GLN A 70 -8.55 -6.04 -5.69
C GLN A 70 -7.67 -5.66 -4.51
N ILE A 71 -7.57 -4.36 -4.18
CA ILE A 71 -6.83 -3.90 -2.99
C ILE A 71 -7.49 -4.47 -1.73
N CYS A 72 -8.83 -4.44 -1.64
CA CYS A 72 -9.56 -5.04 -0.52
C CYS A 72 -9.30 -6.55 -0.38
N TRP A 73 -9.20 -7.30 -1.48
CA TRP A 73 -8.84 -8.72 -1.43
C TRP A 73 -7.48 -8.96 -0.80
N VAL A 74 -6.47 -8.14 -1.14
CA VAL A 74 -5.15 -8.21 -0.50
C VAL A 74 -5.27 -7.93 0.99
N VAL A 75 -5.95 -6.84 1.37
CA VAL A 75 -6.12 -6.47 2.78
C VAL A 75 -6.80 -7.58 3.57
N VAL A 76 -7.88 -8.15 3.05
CA VAL A 76 -8.58 -9.29 3.67
C VAL A 76 -7.63 -10.49 3.79
N HIS A 77 -6.88 -10.82 2.74
CA HIS A 77 -5.93 -11.93 2.76
C HIS A 77 -4.85 -11.76 3.84
N LEU A 78 -4.31 -10.55 4.01
CA LEU A 78 -3.32 -10.27 5.06
C LEU A 78 -3.94 -10.34 6.46
N HIS A 79 -5.11 -9.73 6.65
CA HIS A 79 -5.76 -9.64 7.97
C HIS A 79 -6.34 -10.98 8.44
N THR A 80 -6.66 -11.89 7.51
CA THR A 80 -7.15 -13.25 7.80
C THR A 80 -6.04 -14.29 7.92
N HIS A 81 -4.78 -13.91 7.64
CA HIS A 81 -3.62 -14.77 7.89
C HIS A 81 -3.51 -15.12 9.38
N ASP A 82 -2.91 -16.26 9.72
CA ASP A 82 -2.63 -16.66 11.10
C ASP A 82 -1.12 -16.80 11.35
N PRO A 83 -0.51 -15.94 12.18
CA PRO A 83 -1.10 -14.76 12.83
C PRO A 83 -1.42 -13.64 11.82
N PRO A 84 -2.36 -12.71 12.14
CA PRO A 84 -2.72 -11.61 11.23
C PRO A 84 -1.53 -10.78 10.80
N ILE A 85 -1.49 -10.46 9.51
CA ILE A 85 -0.45 -9.62 8.93
C ILE A 85 -1.00 -8.20 8.80
N VAL A 86 -0.28 -7.24 9.36
CA VAL A 86 -0.55 -5.81 9.18
C VAL A 86 0.47 -5.28 8.20
N HIS A 87 0.04 -4.65 7.11
CA HIS A 87 0.95 -4.09 6.11
C HIS A 87 1.68 -2.86 6.66
N GLY A 88 0.98 -1.98 7.36
CA GLY A 88 1.57 -0.84 8.07
C GLY A 88 2.03 0.33 7.19
N SER A 89 1.91 0.24 5.86
CA SER A 89 2.30 1.32 4.95
C SER A 89 1.55 1.29 3.60
N LEU A 90 0.26 0.95 3.61
CA LEU A 90 -0.58 1.06 2.42
C LEU A 90 -0.65 2.51 1.94
N LYS A 91 -0.30 2.73 0.67
CA LYS A 91 -0.23 4.04 0.02
C LYS A 91 -0.29 3.86 -1.50
N ASP A 92 -0.50 4.96 -2.22
CA ASP A 92 -0.54 4.98 -3.68
C ASP A 92 0.75 4.46 -4.33
N SER A 93 1.92 4.73 -3.77
CA SER A 93 3.19 4.23 -4.34
C SER A 93 3.41 2.74 -4.15
N ALA A 94 2.74 2.12 -3.17
CA ALA A 94 2.86 0.69 -2.89
C ALA A 94 1.97 -0.14 -3.82
N ILE A 95 1.10 0.51 -4.60
CA ILE A 95 0.12 -0.15 -5.47
C ILE A 95 0.48 0.17 -6.92
N ALA A 96 0.69 -0.88 -7.69
CA ALA A 96 0.82 -0.81 -9.13
C ALA A 96 -0.44 -1.34 -9.82
N VAL A 97 -0.81 -0.74 -10.93
CA VAL A 97 -1.94 -1.13 -11.77
C VAL A 97 -1.45 -1.43 -13.18
N GLU A 98 -1.64 -2.68 -13.59
CA GLU A 98 -1.37 -3.15 -14.94
C GLU A 98 -2.62 -2.97 -15.79
N CYS A 99 -2.52 -2.18 -16.86
CA CYS A 99 -3.63 -1.91 -17.78
C CYS A 99 -3.88 -3.08 -18.74
N CYS A 100 -4.26 -4.24 -18.22
CA CYS A 100 -4.61 -5.42 -19.02
C CYS A 100 -6.04 -5.33 -19.60
N GLU A 101 -6.30 -6.09 -20.65
CA GLU A 101 -7.66 -6.42 -21.12
C GLU A 101 -8.11 -7.76 -20.51
N PRO A 102 -9.39 -7.94 -20.15
CA PRO A 102 -10.50 -6.96 -20.22
C PRO A 102 -10.58 -6.01 -19.01
N TYR A 103 -9.80 -6.24 -17.95
CA TYR A 103 -9.82 -5.42 -16.73
C TYR A 103 -8.42 -5.19 -16.18
N PRO A 104 -8.18 -4.04 -15.51
CA PRO A 104 -6.90 -3.74 -14.91
C PRO A 104 -6.57 -4.70 -13.76
N LYS A 105 -5.28 -5.01 -13.58
CA LYS A 105 -4.78 -5.90 -12.51
C LYS A 105 -3.96 -5.12 -11.50
N VAL A 106 -4.22 -5.36 -10.21
CA VAL A 106 -3.48 -4.72 -9.12
C VAL A 106 -2.30 -5.60 -8.69
N LYS A 107 -1.17 -4.96 -8.40
CA LYS A 107 -0.01 -5.57 -7.73
C LYS A 107 0.43 -4.71 -6.55
N LEU A 108 0.43 -5.28 -5.35
CA LEU A 108 1.01 -4.68 -4.15
C LEU A 108 2.52 -4.96 -4.11
N LEU A 109 3.32 -3.89 -4.02
CA LEU A 109 4.78 -3.93 -4.20
C LEU A 109 5.59 -3.97 -2.90
N GLU A 110 5.19 -3.23 -1.87
CA GLU A 110 6.05 -2.89 -0.72
C GLU A 110 5.64 -3.62 0.57
N PHE A 111 6.48 -4.48 1.14
CA PHE A 111 6.23 -5.15 2.45
C PHE A 111 7.21 -4.73 3.55
N GLY A 112 8.05 -3.71 3.31
CA GLY A 112 9.09 -3.27 4.26
C GLY A 112 8.60 -2.81 5.64
N PHE A 113 7.31 -2.49 5.78
CA PHE A 113 6.68 -2.13 7.05
C PHE A 113 5.74 -3.22 7.59
N ALA A 114 5.57 -4.32 6.86
CA ALA A 114 4.62 -5.36 7.22
C ALA A 114 5.10 -6.15 8.43
N GLN A 115 4.17 -6.45 9.34
CA GLN A 115 4.45 -7.14 10.58
C GLN A 115 3.38 -8.21 10.83
N MET A 116 3.81 -9.39 11.25
CA MET A 116 2.93 -10.38 11.85
C MET A 116 2.57 -9.92 13.25
N ARG A 117 1.27 -9.91 13.57
CA ARG A 117 0.77 -9.51 14.88
C ARG A 117 1.13 -10.56 15.93
N THR A 118 2.32 -10.40 16.49
CA THR A 118 2.79 -11.16 17.65
C THR A 118 2.74 -10.25 18.88
N ASN A 119 2.49 -10.81 20.07
CA ASN A 119 2.21 -10.06 21.30
C ASN A 119 3.32 -9.09 21.76
N SER A 120 4.49 -9.10 21.11
CA SER A 120 5.69 -8.37 21.56
C SER A 120 6.24 -7.38 20.55
N GLN A 121 5.58 -7.17 19.40
CA GLN A 121 6.08 -6.28 18.35
C GLN A 121 5.41 -4.90 18.39
N ALA A 122 6.25 -3.87 18.40
CA ALA A 122 5.84 -2.49 18.25
C ALA A 122 5.74 -2.11 16.76
N CYS A 123 4.73 -1.32 16.40
CA CYS A 123 4.57 -0.85 15.02
C CYS A 123 5.83 -0.13 14.51
N THR A 124 6.24 -0.38 13.26
CA THR A 124 7.39 0.31 12.64
C THR A 124 7.04 1.79 12.43
N ARG A 125 7.93 2.70 12.85
CA ARG A 125 7.86 4.14 12.55
C ARG A 125 8.80 4.46 11.38
N GLY A 126 8.33 5.28 10.44
CA GLY A 126 9.18 5.78 9.36
C GLY A 126 8.45 5.84 8.02
N GLY A 127 9.11 6.38 6.99
CA GLY A 127 8.57 6.43 5.63
C GLY A 127 7.70 7.65 5.31
N ASN A 128 7.76 8.08 4.04
CA ASN A 128 7.03 9.22 3.48
C ASN A 128 5.56 8.91 3.17
N HIS A 129 4.88 8.17 4.04
CA HIS A 129 3.48 7.72 3.87
C HIS A 129 2.49 8.42 4.80
N TRP A 130 2.86 9.58 5.33
CA TRP A 130 2.13 10.33 6.34
C TRP A 130 0.66 10.62 5.96
N ARG A 131 0.35 10.76 4.66
CA ARG A 131 -1.02 10.99 4.15
C ARG A 131 -2.00 9.86 4.44
N TYR A 132 -1.47 8.64 4.61
CA TYR A 132 -2.25 7.42 4.85
C TYR A 132 -2.11 6.92 6.29
N ARG A 133 -1.38 7.66 7.14
CA ARG A 133 -1.06 7.22 8.49
C ARG A 133 -2.23 7.48 9.44
N ALA A 134 -2.71 6.41 10.06
CA ALA A 134 -3.78 6.43 11.05
C ALA A 134 -3.47 7.31 12.29
N PRO A 135 -4.46 8.01 12.88
CA PRO A 135 -4.28 8.97 13.98
C PRO A 135 -3.54 8.40 15.20
N GLU A 136 -3.80 7.15 15.55
CA GLU A 136 -3.19 6.45 16.68
C GLU A 136 -1.67 6.28 16.55
N LEU A 137 -1.13 6.30 15.32
CA LEU A 137 0.31 6.21 15.06
C LEU A 137 1.06 7.52 15.29
N TRP A 138 0.33 8.63 15.49
CA TRP A 138 0.90 9.96 15.70
C TRP A 138 1.04 10.31 17.19
N GLN A 139 0.53 9.50 18.11
CA GLN A 139 0.61 9.79 19.54
C GLN A 139 2.05 9.77 20.05
N ALA A 140 2.35 10.65 21.00
CA ALA A 140 3.59 10.61 21.76
C ALA A 140 3.46 9.54 22.86
N GLY A 141 4.31 8.51 22.84
CA GLY A 141 4.27 7.43 23.83
C GLY A 141 4.76 6.07 23.31
N PRO A 142 4.55 4.99 24.09
CA PRO A 142 4.82 3.63 23.67
C PRO A 142 4.07 3.32 22.37
N ARG A 143 4.76 2.69 21.42
CA ARG A 143 4.17 2.38 20.12
C ARG A 143 3.06 1.33 20.30
N PRO A 144 1.87 1.54 19.73
CA PRO A 144 0.86 0.51 19.74
C PRO A 144 1.38 -0.73 19.00
N ALA A 145 0.83 -1.89 19.35
CA ALA A 145 1.01 -3.09 18.56
C ALA A 145 0.49 -2.85 17.13
N PRO A 146 1.03 -3.53 16.11
CA PRO A 146 0.47 -3.48 14.76
C PRO A 146 -0.99 -3.94 14.80
N MET A 147 -1.92 -3.03 14.47
CA MET A 147 -3.35 -3.30 14.46
C MET A 147 -3.87 -3.28 13.02
N PRO A 148 -4.69 -4.25 12.59
CA PRO A 148 -5.35 -4.23 11.28
C PRO A 148 -6.08 -2.91 10.96
N ALA A 149 -6.58 -2.22 11.99
CA ALA A 149 -7.26 -0.92 11.86
C ALA A 149 -6.41 0.16 11.16
N ILE A 150 -5.08 0.14 11.30
CA ILE A 150 -4.22 1.13 10.65
C ILE A 150 -4.22 0.99 9.12
N ASP A 151 -4.32 -0.25 8.63
CA ASP A 151 -4.43 -0.55 7.21
C ASP A 151 -5.82 -0.17 6.68
N ILE A 152 -6.87 -0.32 7.50
CA ILE A 152 -8.23 0.12 7.15
C ILE A 152 -8.31 1.64 7.01
N PHE A 153 -7.65 2.39 7.90
CA PHE A 153 -7.54 3.84 7.74
C PHE A 153 -6.83 4.21 6.44
N ALA A 154 -5.69 3.57 6.15
CA ALA A 154 -4.94 3.79 4.91
C ALA A 154 -5.76 3.43 3.67
N LEU A 155 -6.54 2.35 3.72
CA LEU A 155 -7.49 1.95 2.68
C LEU A 155 -8.55 3.03 2.43
N GLY A 156 -9.04 3.71 3.47
CA GLY A 156 -9.92 4.88 3.33
C GLY A 156 -9.27 6.01 2.53
N GLY A 157 -7.97 6.28 2.76
CA GLY A 157 -7.20 7.24 1.96
C GLY A 157 -7.05 6.83 0.50
N LEU A 158 -6.86 5.54 0.22
CA LEU A 158 -6.82 5.01 -1.15
C LEU A 158 -8.17 5.08 -1.85
N MET A 159 -9.25 4.80 -1.13
CA MET A 159 -10.62 4.96 -1.63
C MET A 159 -10.91 6.43 -1.98
N PHE A 160 -10.49 7.38 -1.12
CA PHE A 160 -10.58 8.81 -1.41
C PHE A 160 -9.82 9.16 -2.70
N LEU A 161 -8.57 8.70 -2.84
CA LEU A 161 -7.76 8.93 -4.03
C LEU A 161 -8.45 8.40 -5.30
N LEU A 162 -8.95 7.17 -5.27
CA LEU A 162 -9.67 6.55 -6.38
C LEU A 162 -10.98 7.28 -6.74
N ALA A 163 -11.62 7.93 -5.77
CA ALA A 163 -12.88 8.64 -5.98
C ALA A 163 -12.68 10.10 -6.44
N SER A 164 -11.58 10.75 -6.06
CA SER A 164 -11.41 12.19 -6.25
C SER A 164 -10.19 12.61 -7.07
N ASP A 165 -9.35 11.67 -7.51
CA ASP A 165 -8.07 11.90 -8.20
C ASP A 165 -7.08 12.77 -7.42
N LYS A 166 -7.29 12.91 -6.11
CA LYS A 166 -6.47 13.72 -5.21
C LYS A 166 -5.93 12.85 -4.10
N LYS A 167 -4.65 13.03 -3.78
CA LYS A 167 -4.07 12.37 -2.60
C LYS A 167 -4.76 12.89 -1.34
N PRO A 168 -4.97 12.06 -0.31
CA PRO A 168 -5.51 12.51 0.97
C PRO A 168 -4.73 13.71 1.52
N PHE A 169 -5.44 14.70 2.07
CA PHE A 169 -4.86 15.93 2.61
C PHE A 169 -4.06 16.74 1.57
N SER A 170 -4.41 16.65 0.28
CA SER A 170 -3.80 17.46 -0.77
C SER A 170 -3.98 18.95 -0.46
N GLY A 171 -2.91 19.73 -0.37
CA GLY A 171 -2.94 21.15 0.02
C GLY A 171 -2.65 21.41 1.50
N ILE A 172 -2.47 20.37 2.32
CA ILE A 172 -2.05 20.50 3.72
C ILE A 172 -0.54 20.24 3.82
N ALA A 173 0.18 21.13 4.49
CA ALA A 173 1.61 20.96 4.77
C ALA A 173 1.83 19.77 5.70
N HIS A 174 2.98 19.10 5.57
CA HIS A 174 3.31 17.90 6.34
C HIS A 174 3.05 18.05 7.85
N ASP A 175 3.45 19.19 8.42
CA ASP A 175 3.38 19.46 9.86
C ASP A 175 1.93 19.67 10.35
N ASP A 176 1.02 20.07 9.45
CA ASP A 176 -0.39 20.34 9.76
C ASP A 176 -1.28 19.12 9.58
N VAL A 177 -0.76 18.05 8.97
CA VAL A 177 -1.56 16.87 8.63
C VAL A 177 -1.98 16.12 9.88
N PHE A 178 -1.14 16.10 10.90
CA PHE A 178 -1.52 15.53 12.19
C PHE A 178 -2.82 16.14 12.74
N PHE A 179 -2.96 17.46 12.69
CA PHE A 179 -4.15 18.16 13.17
C PHE A 179 -5.38 17.86 12.30
N SER A 180 -5.18 17.72 10.99
CA SER A 180 -6.25 17.43 10.03
C SER A 180 -6.75 15.99 10.12
N VAL A 181 -5.83 15.04 10.30
CA VAL A 181 -6.10 13.62 10.55
C VAL A 181 -6.93 13.45 11.83
N ARG A 182 -6.58 14.13 12.94
CA ARG A 182 -7.36 14.06 14.19
C ARG A 182 -8.76 14.66 14.07
N LYS A 183 -8.96 15.66 13.19
CA LYS A 183 -10.26 16.29 12.95
C LYS A 183 -11.15 15.52 11.97
N GLY A 184 -10.63 14.48 11.31
CA GLY A 184 -11.36 13.68 10.33
C GLY A 184 -11.77 14.46 9.08
N ARG A 185 -11.03 15.51 8.70
CA ARG A 185 -11.29 16.32 7.50
C ARG A 185 -10.21 16.02 6.44
N PRO A 186 -10.50 15.12 5.49
CA PRO A 186 -9.54 14.70 4.45
C PRO A 186 -9.25 15.78 3.40
#